data_AF-A0A1B9KT10-F1
#
_entry.id   AF-A0A1B9KT10-F1
#
_cell.length_a   1.000
_cell.length_b   1.000
_cell.length_c   1.000
_cell.angle_alpha   90.00
_cell.angle_beta   90.00
_cell.angle_gamma   90.00
#
_symmetry.space_group_name_H-M   'P 1'
#
loop_
_entity.id
_entity.type
_entity.pdbx_description
1 polymer ?
#
loop_
_entity_poly.entity_id
_entity_poly.type
_entity_poly.pdbx_seq_one_letter_code
_entity_poly.pdbx_strand_id
1 'polypeptide(L)'
;MIDELIPLELHEELNAFRHDLEKITSQHIDACPFCGKNEFYLIRSKPTTTYRCKACYKYFTVAVNTPFSRLTPFNWLEIIFINRIQNQSYNTIANNLGCSIEKVMRRDHAMIDYLKSHYHSLYQWYTKKQQSCLNPVLIEQHKVINAKITALLNVQNPTCIHCGSTDTTKVGNRTCYRCKRCRHSFNILNGTKLNRLPKPELWLQFIDLLVAGETNAQLEKKLKLTDNTIRSWRSTWCTMMKQWNCDALAIWCQSH
;
A
#
# COMPACT_ATOMS: atom_id res chain seq x y z
N MET A 1 14.29 -23.45 8.79
CA MET A 1 14.68 -22.02 8.71
C MET A 1 13.51 -21.06 8.49
N ILE A 2 12.63 -21.21 7.48
CA ILE A 2 11.44 -20.33 7.36
C ILE A 2 10.31 -20.78 8.27
N ASP A 3 10.13 -22.09 8.40
CA ASP A 3 9.10 -22.68 9.27
C ASP A 3 9.30 -22.32 10.75
N GLU A 4 10.52 -21.92 11.14
CA GLU A 4 10.86 -21.40 12.47
C GLU A 4 10.39 -19.94 12.67
N LEU A 5 10.22 -19.19 11.58
CA LEU A 5 9.81 -17.77 11.60
C LEU A 5 8.29 -17.59 11.45
N ILE A 6 7.56 -18.69 11.30
CA ILE A 6 6.12 -18.74 11.02
C ILE A 6 5.45 -19.65 12.06
N PRO A 7 4.36 -19.20 12.70
CA PRO A 7 3.60 -20.05 13.62
C PRO A 7 3.16 -21.38 12.99
N LEU A 8 3.20 -22.45 13.79
CA LEU A 8 2.93 -23.83 13.35
C LEU A 8 1.55 -23.95 12.68
N GLU A 9 0.57 -23.23 13.22
CA GLU A 9 -0.81 -23.18 12.72
C GLU A 9 -0.95 -22.63 11.29
N LEU A 10 0.09 -21.97 10.75
CA LEU A 10 0.09 -21.42 9.39
C LEU A 10 0.87 -22.28 8.39
N HIS A 11 1.53 -23.37 8.83
CA HIS A 11 2.37 -24.18 7.96
C HIS A 11 1.59 -24.85 6.83
N GLU A 12 0.32 -25.20 7.04
CA GLU A 12 -0.54 -25.75 5.99
C GLU A 12 -0.78 -24.73 4.86
N GLU A 13 -1.27 -23.53 5.20
CA GLU A 13 -1.48 -22.44 4.23
C GLU A 13 -0.15 -22.02 3.55
N LEU A 14 0.96 -22.01 4.30
CA LEU A 14 2.28 -21.72 3.77
C LEU A 14 2.72 -22.73 2.71
N ASN A 15 2.57 -24.03 3.01
CA ASN A 15 2.98 -25.09 2.10
C ASN A 15 2.12 -25.10 0.83
N ALA A 16 0.81 -24.90 0.97
CA ALA A 16 -0.09 -24.74 -0.17
C ALA A 16 0.29 -23.53 -1.03
N PHE A 17 0.54 -22.38 -0.42
CA PHE A 17 0.99 -21.19 -1.14
C PHE A 17 2.33 -21.40 -1.87
N ARG A 18 3.29 -22.06 -1.23
CA ARG A 18 4.58 -22.40 -1.87
C ARG A 18 4.39 -23.33 -3.06
N HIS A 19 3.51 -24.32 -2.96
CA HIS A 19 3.16 -25.19 -4.07
C HIS A 19 2.56 -24.41 -5.26
N ASP A 20 1.69 -23.44 -5.00
CA ASP A 20 1.16 -22.56 -6.04
C ASP A 20 2.25 -21.71 -6.70
N LEU A 21 3.16 -21.14 -5.92
CA LEU A 21 4.31 -20.39 -6.44
C LEU A 21 5.25 -21.26 -7.28
N GLU A 22 5.48 -22.50 -6.87
CA GLU A 22 6.29 -23.47 -7.60
C GLU A 22 5.64 -23.81 -8.95
N LYS A 23 4.33 -24.03 -8.99
CA LYS A 23 3.56 -24.26 -10.22
C LYS A 23 3.69 -23.08 -11.19
N ILE A 24 3.60 -21.85 -10.70
CA ILE A 24 3.79 -20.64 -11.50
C ILE A 24 5.23 -20.52 -11.99
N THR A 25 6.21 -20.81 -11.12
CA THR A 25 7.64 -20.69 -11.44
C THR A 25 8.08 -21.70 -12.48
N SER A 26 7.63 -22.96 -12.36
CA SER A 26 7.84 -24.02 -13.33
C SER A 26 7.04 -23.81 -14.63
N GLN A 27 6.11 -22.84 -14.64
CA GLN A 27 5.19 -22.58 -15.75
C GLN A 27 4.38 -23.82 -16.15
N HIS A 28 4.07 -24.68 -15.18
CA HIS A 28 3.33 -25.92 -15.38
C HIS A 28 1.84 -25.65 -15.55
N ILE A 29 1.21 -26.31 -16.52
CA ILE A 29 -0.22 -26.16 -16.79
C ILE A 29 -0.92 -27.50 -17.04
N ASP A 30 -1.94 -27.78 -16.23
CA ASP A 30 -2.73 -29.02 -16.31
C ASP A 30 -3.97 -28.86 -17.19
N ALA A 31 -4.57 -27.67 -17.17
CA ALA A 31 -5.85 -27.39 -17.79
C ALA A 31 -5.97 -25.92 -18.19
N CYS A 32 -6.84 -25.64 -19.16
CA CYS A 32 -7.19 -24.29 -19.55
C CYS A 32 -7.91 -23.59 -18.38
N PRO A 33 -7.41 -22.44 -17.92
CA PRO A 33 -7.97 -21.70 -16.78
C PRO A 33 -9.33 -21.04 -17.07
N PHE A 34 -9.84 -21.15 -18.30
CA PHE A 34 -11.14 -20.60 -18.70
C PHE A 34 -12.23 -21.65 -18.89
N CYS A 35 -11.89 -22.89 -19.25
CA CYS A 35 -12.87 -23.93 -19.57
C CYS A 35 -12.52 -25.33 -19.03
N GLY A 36 -11.40 -25.48 -18.33
CA GLY A 36 -10.99 -26.74 -17.69
C GLY A 36 -10.48 -27.83 -18.65
N LYS A 37 -10.48 -27.61 -19.97
CA LYS A 37 -9.95 -28.60 -20.94
C LYS A 37 -8.42 -28.61 -20.95
N ASN A 38 -7.84 -29.80 -21.07
CA ASN A 38 -6.39 -30.04 -21.03
C ASN A 38 -5.71 -30.04 -22.41
N GLU A 39 -6.45 -29.72 -23.47
CA GLU A 39 -5.91 -29.65 -24.82
C GLU A 39 -5.64 -28.21 -25.26
N PHE A 40 -4.38 -27.92 -25.59
CA PHE A 40 -3.93 -26.59 -26.01
C PHE A 40 -2.72 -26.65 -26.94
N TYR A 41 -2.55 -25.59 -27.74
CA TYR A 41 -1.36 -25.35 -28.54
C TYR A 41 -0.34 -24.52 -27.76
N LEU A 42 0.94 -24.88 -27.86
CA LEU A 42 2.04 -24.03 -27.44
C LEU A 42 2.26 -22.93 -28.49
N ILE A 43 2.11 -21.66 -28.11
CA ILE A 43 2.27 -20.51 -29.02
C ILE A 43 3.68 -19.94 -28.95
N ARG A 44 4.24 -19.83 -27.73
CA ARG A 44 5.62 -19.38 -27.50
C ARG A 44 6.09 -19.88 -26.14
N SER A 45 7.41 -20.00 -25.97
CA SER A 45 8.07 -20.44 -24.72
C SER A 45 8.85 -19.34 -24.00
N LYS A 46 9.06 -18.17 -24.62
CA LYS A 46 9.80 -17.03 -24.03
C LYS A 46 9.10 -15.69 -24.26
N PRO A 47 9.16 -14.73 -23.31
CA PRO A 47 9.71 -14.84 -21.96
C PRO A 47 8.79 -15.61 -20.99
N THR A 48 7.52 -15.79 -21.36
CA THR A 48 6.52 -16.59 -20.64
C THR A 48 5.87 -17.55 -21.61
N THR A 49 5.70 -18.80 -21.20
CA THR A 49 5.00 -19.80 -21.98
C THR A 49 3.55 -19.38 -22.18
N THR A 50 3.14 -19.25 -23.43
CA THR A 50 1.77 -18.84 -23.80
C THR A 50 1.13 -19.96 -24.60
N TYR A 51 -0.10 -20.28 -24.22
CA TYR A 51 -0.88 -21.35 -24.79
C TYR A 51 -2.15 -20.79 -25.42
N ARG A 52 -2.72 -21.55 -26.37
CA ARG A 52 -4.07 -21.32 -26.90
C ARG A 52 -4.91 -22.57 -26.70
N CYS A 53 -6.03 -22.45 -26.00
CA CYS A 53 -6.93 -23.59 -25.77
C CYS A 53 -7.55 -24.09 -27.09
N LYS A 54 -7.62 -25.40 -27.30
CA LYS A 54 -8.30 -25.98 -28.48
C LYS A 54 -9.82 -25.87 -28.39
N ALA A 55 -10.38 -25.86 -27.19
CA ALA A 55 -11.83 -25.85 -26.97
C ALA A 55 -12.43 -24.43 -26.94
N CYS A 56 -11.85 -23.52 -26.16
CA CYS A 56 -12.39 -22.15 -26.02
C CYS A 56 -11.62 -21.09 -26.82
N TYR A 57 -10.56 -21.48 -27.53
CA TYR A 57 -9.72 -20.62 -28.38
C TYR A 57 -9.03 -19.44 -27.69
N LYS A 58 -9.18 -19.28 -26.37
CA LYS A 58 -8.55 -18.22 -25.58
C LYS A 58 -7.05 -18.47 -25.38
N TYR A 59 -6.30 -17.37 -25.36
CA TYR A 59 -4.89 -17.36 -25.00
C TYR A 59 -4.71 -17.26 -23.49
N PHE A 60 -3.76 -18.00 -22.94
CA PHE A 60 -3.43 -17.94 -21.51
C PHE A 60 -1.95 -18.21 -21.24
N THR A 61 -1.53 -17.84 -20.03
CA THR A 61 -0.27 -18.23 -19.41
C THR A 61 -0.59 -18.92 -18.08
N VAL A 62 0.42 -19.50 -17.43
CA VAL A 62 0.26 -20.09 -16.08
C VAL A 62 -0.25 -19.08 -15.03
N ALA A 63 0.06 -17.79 -15.22
CA ALA A 63 -0.27 -16.72 -14.29
C ALA A 63 -1.54 -15.95 -14.71
N VAL A 64 -2.32 -16.45 -15.67
CA VAL A 64 -3.59 -15.80 -16.00
C VAL A 64 -4.56 -15.98 -14.83
N ASN A 65 -5.44 -15.00 -14.61
CA ASN A 65 -6.35 -14.95 -13.46
C ASN A 65 -5.66 -14.91 -12.09
N THR A 66 -4.35 -14.64 -12.04
CA THR A 66 -3.64 -14.36 -10.79
C THR A 66 -3.07 -12.94 -10.79
N PRO A 67 -2.80 -12.35 -9.61
CA PRO A 67 -2.10 -11.08 -9.50
C PRO A 67 -0.69 -11.09 -10.10
N PHE A 68 -0.12 -12.28 -10.35
CA PHE A 68 1.21 -12.46 -10.91
C PHE A 68 1.26 -12.29 -12.44
N SER A 69 0.12 -12.05 -13.09
CA SER A 69 0.07 -11.81 -14.52
C SER A 69 1.07 -10.71 -14.91
N ARG A 70 1.93 -11.00 -15.89
CA ARG A 70 2.98 -10.08 -16.40
C ARG A 70 4.14 -9.79 -15.43
N LEU A 71 4.24 -10.48 -14.29
CA LEU A 71 5.34 -10.30 -13.32
C LEU A 71 6.55 -11.22 -13.57
N THR A 72 7.00 -11.33 -14.82
CA THR A 72 8.19 -12.12 -15.14
C THR A 72 9.50 -11.42 -14.75
N PRO A 73 10.53 -12.16 -14.30
CA PRO A 73 10.53 -13.61 -14.13
C PRO A 73 9.84 -14.06 -12.83
N PHE A 74 9.24 -15.26 -12.83
CA PHE A 74 8.43 -15.77 -11.72
C PHE A 74 9.26 -16.33 -10.55
N ASN A 75 10.49 -16.76 -10.81
CA ASN A 75 11.41 -17.24 -9.77
C ASN A 75 11.72 -16.19 -8.68
N TRP A 76 11.42 -14.90 -8.92
CA TRP A 76 11.55 -13.85 -7.92
C TRP A 76 10.45 -13.88 -6.85
N LEU A 77 9.30 -14.51 -7.11
CA LEU A 77 8.17 -14.50 -6.18
C LEU A 77 8.54 -15.14 -4.85
N GLU A 78 9.04 -16.38 -4.86
CA GLU A 78 9.46 -17.08 -3.64
C GLU A 78 10.62 -16.34 -2.98
N ILE A 79 11.63 -15.90 -3.74
CA ILE A 79 12.77 -15.14 -3.18
C ILE A 79 12.29 -13.91 -2.41
N ILE A 80 11.41 -13.10 -3.01
CA ILE A 80 10.89 -11.88 -2.36
C ILE A 80 10.09 -12.27 -1.12
N PHE A 81 9.19 -13.26 -1.22
CA PHE A 81 8.37 -13.70 -0.10
C PHE A 81 9.21 -14.08 1.12
N ILE A 82 10.22 -14.93 0.90
CA ILE A 82 11.14 -15.41 1.93
C ILE A 82 11.88 -14.25 2.58
N ASN A 83 12.48 -13.36 1.78
CA ASN A 83 13.25 -12.24 2.31
C ASN A 83 12.35 -11.26 3.08
N ARG A 84 11.08 -11.10 2.69
CA ARG A 84 10.10 -10.31 3.44
C ARG A 84 9.70 -10.96 4.76
N ILE A 85 9.56 -12.28 4.83
CA ILE A 85 9.38 -13.02 6.10
C ILE A 85 10.59 -12.83 7.03
N GLN A 86 11.79 -12.73 6.45
CA GLN A 86 13.04 -12.45 7.17
C GLN A 86 13.23 -10.95 7.50
N ASN A 87 12.20 -10.11 7.31
CA ASN A 87 12.21 -8.68 7.58
C ASN A 87 13.26 -7.88 6.77
N GLN A 88 13.69 -8.39 5.62
CA GLN A 88 14.56 -7.59 4.75
C GLN A 88 13.78 -6.43 4.11
N SER A 89 14.48 -5.30 3.94
CA SER A 89 13.95 -4.12 3.27
C SER A 89 13.81 -4.35 1.76
N TYR A 90 12.88 -3.65 1.11
CA TYR A 90 12.79 -3.70 -0.36
C TYR A 90 14.09 -3.27 -1.04
N ASN A 91 14.85 -2.35 -0.45
CA ASN A 91 16.13 -1.91 -1.00
C ASN A 91 17.18 -3.04 -0.97
N THR A 92 17.27 -3.77 0.14
CA THR A 92 18.15 -4.94 0.27
C THR A 92 17.78 -6.00 -0.77
N ILE A 93 16.50 -6.33 -0.89
CA ILE A 93 16.01 -7.33 -1.85
C ILE A 93 16.27 -6.86 -3.29
N ALA A 94 16.01 -5.59 -3.59
CA ALA A 94 16.22 -5.01 -4.91
C ALA A 94 17.70 -5.07 -5.33
N ASN A 95 18.61 -4.73 -4.40
CA ASN A 95 20.06 -4.83 -4.61
C ASN A 95 20.48 -6.29 -4.86
N ASN A 96 19.97 -7.23 -4.05
CA ASN A 96 20.26 -8.66 -4.20
C ASN A 96 19.77 -9.21 -5.55
N LEU A 97 18.63 -8.72 -6.06
CA LEU A 97 18.05 -9.13 -7.34
C LEU A 97 18.56 -8.30 -8.54
N GLY A 98 19.42 -7.29 -8.32
CA GLY A 98 19.89 -6.38 -9.37
C GLY A 98 18.74 -5.65 -10.07
N CYS A 99 17.71 -5.22 -9.34
CA CYS A 99 16.50 -4.64 -9.91
C CYS A 99 16.03 -3.37 -9.17
N SER A 100 14.98 -2.73 -9.66
CA SER A 100 14.42 -1.55 -9.00
C SER A 100 13.52 -1.92 -7.83
N ILE A 101 13.44 -1.03 -6.84
CA ILE A 101 12.59 -1.21 -5.65
C ILE A 101 11.12 -1.43 -6.06
N GLU A 102 10.63 -0.71 -7.07
CA GLU A 102 9.24 -0.83 -7.55
C GLU A 102 8.93 -2.20 -8.15
N LYS A 103 9.94 -2.91 -8.70
CA LYS A 103 9.76 -4.28 -9.21
C LYS A 103 9.58 -5.29 -8.09
N VAL A 104 10.24 -5.06 -6.95
CA VAL A 104 10.08 -5.86 -5.73
C VAL A 104 8.71 -5.58 -5.12
N MET A 105 8.37 -4.31 -4.91
CA MET A 105 7.10 -3.88 -4.32
C MET A 105 5.88 -4.39 -5.09
N ARG A 106 5.90 -4.28 -6.44
CA ARG A 106 4.80 -4.80 -7.27
C ARG A 106 4.56 -6.29 -7.08
N ARG A 107 5.62 -7.07 -6.86
CA ARG A 107 5.51 -8.52 -6.59
C ARG A 107 5.03 -8.79 -5.18
N ASP A 108 5.51 -8.03 -4.20
CA ASP A 108 5.04 -8.14 -2.81
C ASP A 108 3.53 -7.88 -2.72
N HIS A 109 3.05 -6.80 -3.34
CA HIS A 109 1.61 -6.50 -3.40
C HIS A 109 0.81 -7.59 -4.11
N ALA A 110 1.33 -8.14 -5.20
CA ALA A 110 0.67 -9.25 -5.89
C ALA A 110 0.57 -10.50 -5.00
N MET A 111 1.58 -10.78 -4.17
CA MET A 111 1.53 -11.86 -3.18
C MET A 111 0.50 -11.55 -2.09
N ILE A 112 0.48 -10.32 -1.57
CA ILE A 112 -0.52 -9.90 -0.57
C ILE A 112 -1.95 -10.05 -1.11
N ASP A 113 -2.21 -9.63 -2.35
CA ASP A 113 -3.52 -9.79 -3.00
C ASP A 113 -3.89 -11.27 -3.22
N TYR A 114 -2.90 -12.11 -3.55
CA TYR A 114 -3.10 -13.55 -3.72
C TYR A 114 -3.41 -14.23 -2.38
N LEU A 115 -2.59 -13.99 -1.35
CA LEU A 115 -2.82 -14.49 0.01
C LEU A 115 -4.20 -14.06 0.52
N LYS A 116 -4.59 -12.80 0.32
CA LYS A 116 -5.91 -12.30 0.72
C LYS A 116 -7.06 -13.10 0.11
N SER A 117 -6.88 -13.60 -1.11
CA SER A 117 -7.93 -14.28 -1.87
C SER A 117 -7.98 -15.80 -1.60
N HIS A 118 -6.85 -16.40 -1.20
CA HIS A 118 -6.70 -17.86 -1.12
C HIS A 118 -6.30 -18.38 0.28
N TYR A 119 -5.62 -17.58 1.11
CA TYR A 119 -4.96 -17.98 2.35
C TYR A 119 -5.15 -16.91 3.43
N HIS A 120 -6.33 -16.89 4.05
CA HIS A 120 -6.75 -15.80 4.93
C HIS A 120 -5.87 -15.68 6.19
N SER A 121 -5.53 -16.80 6.82
CA SER A 121 -4.78 -16.79 8.09
C SER A 121 -3.34 -16.32 7.86
N LEU A 122 -2.72 -16.84 6.79
CA LEU A 122 -1.39 -16.45 6.35
C LEU A 122 -1.37 -14.99 5.90
N TYR A 123 -2.41 -14.51 5.19
CA TYR A 123 -2.56 -13.09 4.85
C TYR A 123 -2.57 -12.19 6.10
N GLN A 124 -3.41 -12.50 7.08
CA GLN A 124 -3.53 -11.71 8.31
C GLN A 124 -2.21 -11.67 9.06
N TRP A 125 -1.55 -12.82 9.21
CA TRP A 125 -0.24 -12.89 9.85
C TRP A 125 0.83 -12.14 9.05
N TYR A 126 0.89 -12.34 7.74
CA TYR A 126 1.91 -11.75 6.87
C TYR A 126 1.82 -10.22 6.89
N THR A 127 0.62 -9.68 6.71
CA THR A 127 0.38 -8.23 6.75
C THR A 127 0.60 -7.63 8.14
N LYS A 128 0.11 -8.28 9.21
CA LYS A 128 0.38 -7.85 10.59
C LYS A 128 1.87 -7.88 10.91
N LYS A 129 2.61 -8.89 10.44
CA LYS A 129 4.07 -9.00 10.59
C LYS A 129 4.78 -7.87 9.85
N GLN A 130 4.39 -7.60 8.61
CA GLN A 130 4.93 -6.49 7.83
C GLN A 130 4.63 -5.13 8.49
N GLN A 131 3.47 -4.96 9.11
CA GLN A 131 3.13 -3.76 9.90
C GLN A 131 3.95 -3.68 11.18
N SER A 132 4.22 -4.81 11.85
CA SER A 132 5.10 -4.88 13.02
C SER A 132 6.58 -4.67 12.69
N CYS A 133 6.97 -4.76 11.41
CA CYS A 133 8.32 -4.51 10.92
C CYS A 133 8.49 -3.12 10.26
N LEU A 134 7.56 -2.18 10.45
CA LEU A 134 7.85 -0.77 10.18
C LEU A 134 9.12 -0.40 10.96
N ASN A 135 10.13 0.12 10.26
CA ASN A 135 11.34 0.59 10.92
C ASN A 135 10.93 1.51 12.08
N PRO A 136 11.54 1.40 13.29
CA PRO A 136 11.22 2.27 14.42
C PRO A 136 11.11 3.76 14.07
N VAL A 137 11.90 4.23 13.11
CA VAL A 137 11.82 5.61 12.56
C VAL A 137 10.47 5.90 11.90
N LEU A 138 9.92 4.97 11.11
CA LEU A 138 8.61 5.13 10.46
C LEU A 138 7.48 5.11 11.49
N ILE A 139 7.56 4.25 12.50
CA ILE A 139 6.58 4.20 13.60
C ILE A 139 6.56 5.55 14.33
N GLU A 140 7.73 6.08 14.67
CA GLU A 140 7.83 7.35 15.37
C GLU A 140 7.33 8.51 14.50
N GLN A 141 7.73 8.56 13.23
CA GLN A 141 7.24 9.58 12.30
C GLN A 141 5.72 9.49 12.09
N HIS A 142 5.16 8.29 12.00
CA HIS A 142 3.70 8.10 11.90
C HIS A 142 2.96 8.64 13.13
N LYS A 143 3.47 8.36 14.34
CA LYS A 143 2.95 8.94 15.58
C LYS A 143 3.01 10.48 15.57
N VAL A 144 4.14 11.05 15.14
CA VAL A 144 4.31 12.51 15.03
C VAL A 144 3.30 13.12 14.07
N ILE A 145 3.09 12.53 12.89
CA ILE A 145 2.07 12.98 11.92
C ILE A 145 0.67 12.92 12.55
N ASN A 146 0.28 11.78 13.11
CA ASN A 146 -1.05 11.60 13.69
C ASN A 146 -1.30 12.55 14.86
N ALA A 147 -0.31 12.79 15.71
CA ALA A 147 -0.38 13.78 16.79
C ALA A 147 -0.57 15.20 16.24
N LYS A 148 0.19 15.61 15.21
CA LYS A 148 0.04 16.93 14.58
C LYS A 148 -1.32 17.11 13.93
N ILE A 149 -1.81 16.10 13.19
CA ILE A 149 -3.14 16.14 12.58
C ILE A 149 -4.21 16.28 13.67
N THR A 150 -4.14 15.44 14.70
CA THR A 150 -5.09 15.48 15.83
C THR A 150 -5.10 16.84 16.51
N ALA A 151 -3.92 17.42 16.78
CA ALA A 151 -3.79 18.75 17.34
C ALA A 151 -4.44 19.82 16.44
N LEU A 152 -4.19 19.78 15.13
CA LEU A 152 -4.77 20.72 14.16
C LEU A 152 -6.29 20.64 14.09
N LEU A 153 -6.86 19.44 14.11
CA LEU A 153 -8.31 19.24 14.01
C LEU A 153 -9.05 19.65 15.29
N ASN A 154 -8.39 19.53 16.44
CA ASN A 154 -8.97 19.76 17.77
C ASN A 154 -8.63 21.11 18.41
N VAL A 155 -7.98 22.03 17.69
CA VAL A 155 -7.76 23.39 18.20
C VAL A 155 -9.12 24.05 18.49
N GLN A 156 -9.30 24.59 19.69
CA GLN A 156 -10.54 25.29 20.06
C GLN A 156 -10.41 26.80 19.95
N ASN A 157 -9.34 27.37 20.51
CA ASN A 157 -9.14 28.82 20.62
C ASN A 157 -7.78 29.24 20.02
N PRO A 158 -7.62 29.20 18.68
CA PRO A 158 -6.38 29.64 18.07
C PRO A 158 -6.16 31.14 18.24
N THR A 159 -4.90 31.52 18.37
CA THR A 159 -4.46 32.93 18.34
C THR A 159 -4.73 33.53 16.96
N CYS A 160 -5.39 34.69 16.93
CA CYS A 160 -5.67 35.41 15.69
C CYS A 160 -4.38 35.91 15.03
N ILE A 161 -4.17 35.54 13.76
CA ILE A 161 -2.99 35.93 12.98
C ILE A 161 -2.94 37.44 12.66
N HIS A 162 -4.04 38.17 12.81
CA HIS A 162 -4.11 39.61 12.50
C HIS A 162 -3.90 40.51 13.72
N CYS A 163 -4.32 40.07 14.92
CA CYS A 163 -4.29 40.92 16.11
C CYS A 163 -3.84 40.23 17.39
N GLY A 164 -3.42 38.96 17.33
CA GLY A 164 -2.90 38.21 18.49
C GLY A 164 -3.93 37.81 19.56
N SER A 165 -5.23 38.08 19.35
CA SER A 165 -6.26 37.72 20.33
C SER A 165 -6.57 36.22 20.29
N THR A 166 -6.76 35.60 21.46
CA THR A 166 -7.23 34.22 21.63
C THR A 166 -8.75 34.10 21.68
N ASP A 167 -9.47 35.24 21.70
CA ASP A 167 -10.94 35.26 21.66
C ASP A 167 -11.43 35.05 20.23
N THR A 168 -11.46 33.78 19.84
CA THR A 168 -11.82 33.33 18.51
C THR A 168 -12.94 32.30 18.58
N THR A 169 -13.66 32.11 17.47
CA THR A 169 -14.73 31.11 17.38
C THR A 169 -14.60 30.39 16.06
N LYS A 170 -14.73 29.06 16.12
CA LYS A 170 -14.69 28.20 14.93
C LYS A 170 -15.88 28.50 14.02
N VAL A 171 -15.64 28.62 12.73
CA VAL A 171 -16.66 28.92 11.72
C VAL A 171 -16.70 27.80 10.69
N GLY A 172 -17.82 27.07 10.66
CA GLY A 172 -18.02 25.91 9.78
C GLY A 172 -17.23 24.67 10.21
N ASN A 173 -17.16 23.69 9.31
CA ASN A 173 -16.55 22.38 9.61
C ASN A 173 -15.01 22.35 9.41
N ARG A 174 -14.46 23.38 8.76
CA ARG A 174 -13.02 23.48 8.49
C ARG A 174 -12.32 24.14 9.67
N THR A 175 -10.99 24.10 9.64
CA THR A 175 -10.06 24.79 10.52
C THR A 175 -10.08 26.33 10.38
N CYS A 176 -11.26 26.89 10.09
CA CYS A 176 -11.52 28.32 9.93
C CYS A 176 -12.08 28.90 11.23
N TYR A 177 -11.61 30.09 11.58
CA TYR A 177 -11.97 30.79 12.80
C TYR A 177 -12.25 32.25 12.50
N ARG A 178 -13.12 32.87 13.28
CA ARG A 178 -13.34 34.32 13.27
C ARG A 178 -12.89 34.88 14.61
N CYS A 179 -12.05 35.91 14.57
CA CYS A 179 -11.68 36.65 15.77
C CYS A 179 -12.82 37.54 16.21
N LYS A 180 -13.19 37.51 17.51
CA LYS A 180 -14.24 38.38 18.04
C LYS A 180 -13.78 39.82 18.18
N ARG A 181 -12.48 40.04 18.42
CA ARG A 181 -11.87 41.38 18.57
C ARG A 181 -11.74 42.12 17.24
N CYS A 182 -10.95 41.61 16.28
CA CYS A 182 -10.71 42.30 15.01
C CYS A 182 -11.69 41.91 13.89
N ARG A 183 -12.62 40.98 14.16
CA ARG A 183 -13.67 40.51 13.23
C ARG A 183 -13.15 39.85 11.95
N HIS A 184 -11.83 39.67 11.79
CA HIS A 184 -11.25 38.98 10.65
C HIS A 184 -11.39 37.46 10.78
N SER A 185 -11.67 36.80 9.65
CA SER A 185 -11.66 35.36 9.54
C SER A 185 -10.29 34.87 9.11
N PHE A 186 -9.82 33.77 9.66
CA PHE A 186 -8.54 33.15 9.30
C PHE A 186 -8.62 31.63 9.39
N ASN A 187 -7.74 30.93 8.68
CA ASN A 187 -7.62 29.49 8.75
C ASN A 187 -6.27 29.14 9.41
N ILE A 188 -6.26 28.23 10.39
CA ILE A 188 -5.01 27.80 11.04
C ILE A 188 -4.11 26.97 10.11
N LEU A 189 -4.66 26.47 8.99
CA LEU A 189 -3.92 25.81 7.92
C LEU A 189 -3.41 26.80 6.87
N ASN A 190 -3.61 28.11 7.05
CA ASN A 190 -3.14 29.10 6.09
C ASN A 190 -1.62 28.98 5.88
N GLY A 191 -1.17 29.12 4.63
CA GLY A 191 0.22 28.89 4.26
C GLY A 191 0.64 27.42 4.12
N THR A 192 -0.22 26.45 4.47
CA THR A 192 0.03 25.02 4.26
C THR A 192 -0.72 24.48 3.04
N LYS A 193 -0.21 23.39 2.45
CA LYS A 193 -0.95 22.70 1.39
C LYS A 193 -2.25 22.03 1.88
N LEU A 194 -2.38 21.80 3.19
CA LEU A 194 -3.59 21.22 3.80
C LEU A 194 -4.81 22.14 3.72
N ASN A 195 -4.64 23.46 3.59
CA ASN A 195 -5.76 24.39 3.45
C ASN A 195 -6.67 24.08 2.25
N ARG A 196 -6.09 23.49 1.19
CA ARG A 196 -6.81 23.13 -0.04
C ARG A 196 -7.30 21.69 -0.03
N LEU A 197 -6.97 20.93 1.00
CA LEU A 197 -7.34 19.53 1.10
C LEU A 197 -8.74 19.42 1.74
N PRO A 198 -9.73 18.83 1.04
CA PRO A 198 -11.07 18.67 1.60
C PRO A 198 -11.11 17.52 2.62
N LYS A 199 -12.27 17.34 3.27
CA LYS A 199 -12.62 16.19 4.14
C LYS A 199 -11.58 15.89 5.23
N PRO A 200 -11.29 16.85 6.14
CA PRO A 200 -10.36 16.66 7.25
C PRO A 200 -10.65 15.44 8.14
N GLU A 201 -11.91 15.05 8.23
CA GLU A 201 -12.37 13.87 8.97
C GLU A 201 -11.77 12.55 8.46
N LEU A 202 -11.32 12.50 7.20
CA LEU A 202 -10.71 11.29 6.61
C LEU A 202 -9.19 11.27 6.67
N TRP A 203 -8.54 12.34 7.14
CA TRP A 203 -7.09 12.47 7.02
C TRP A 203 -6.32 11.43 7.83
N LEU A 204 -6.71 11.17 9.08
CA LEU A 204 -6.06 10.15 9.91
C LEU A 204 -6.18 8.77 9.26
N GLN A 205 -7.40 8.40 8.86
CA GLN A 205 -7.64 7.12 8.17
C GLN A 205 -6.83 7.01 6.87
N PHE A 206 -6.72 8.09 6.10
CA PHE A 206 -5.92 8.10 4.88
C PHE A 206 -4.43 7.85 5.17
N ILE A 207 -3.87 8.48 6.20
CA ILE A 207 -2.48 8.28 6.61
C ILE A 207 -2.26 6.84 7.06
N ASP A 208 -3.14 6.29 7.89
CA ASP A 208 -3.00 4.90 8.36
C ASP A 208 -3.03 3.91 7.20
N LEU A 209 -3.88 4.13 6.19
CA LEU A 209 -3.92 3.31 4.99
C LEU A 209 -2.67 3.47 4.11
N LEU A 210 -2.08 4.67 4.03
CA LEU A 210 -0.80 4.88 3.35
C LEU A 210 0.34 4.13 4.04
N VAL A 211 0.39 4.18 5.37
CA VAL A 211 1.40 3.47 6.16
C VAL A 211 1.24 1.96 6.02
N ALA A 212 -0.01 1.47 5.93
CA ALA A 212 -0.32 0.08 5.62
C ALA A 212 0.06 -0.36 4.19
N GLY A 213 0.57 0.54 3.35
CA GLY A 213 1.05 0.24 2.00
C GLY A 213 -0.06 0.12 0.95
N GLU A 214 -1.26 0.65 1.24
CA GLU A 214 -2.39 0.54 0.32
C GLU A 214 -2.16 1.36 -0.95
N THR A 215 -2.51 0.79 -2.10
CA THR A 215 -2.43 1.45 -3.42
C THR A 215 -3.54 2.49 -3.60
N ASN A 216 -3.38 3.40 -4.57
CA ASN A 216 -4.40 4.38 -4.90
C ASN A 216 -5.77 3.75 -5.22
N ALA A 217 -5.79 2.63 -5.94
CA ALA A 217 -7.02 1.91 -6.28
C ALA A 217 -7.71 1.31 -5.05
N GLN A 218 -6.94 0.82 -4.07
CA GLN A 218 -7.48 0.33 -2.81
C GLN A 218 -8.03 1.47 -1.95
N LEU A 219 -7.31 2.60 -1.88
CA LEU A 219 -7.75 3.82 -1.19
C LEU A 219 -9.04 4.38 -1.79
N GLU A 220 -9.16 4.39 -3.12
CA GLU A 220 -10.37 4.81 -3.84
C GLU A 220 -11.61 4.06 -3.35
N LYS A 221 -11.51 2.72 -3.31
CA LYS A 221 -12.58 1.83 -2.85
C LYS A 221 -12.90 2.01 -1.37
N LYS A 222 -11.87 2.09 -0.51
CA LYS A 222 -12.04 2.18 0.95
C LYS A 222 -12.62 3.52 1.40
N LEU A 223 -12.16 4.62 0.81
CA LEU A 223 -12.54 5.99 1.20
C LEU A 223 -13.66 6.57 0.34
N LYS A 224 -14.08 5.87 -0.71
CA LYS A 224 -15.10 6.35 -1.68
C LYS A 224 -14.75 7.74 -2.22
N LEU A 225 -13.48 7.93 -2.56
CA LEU A 225 -12.95 9.14 -3.20
C LEU A 225 -12.64 8.83 -4.66
N THR A 226 -12.38 9.84 -5.48
CA THR A 226 -11.94 9.62 -6.87
C THR A 226 -10.43 9.41 -6.92
N ASP A 227 -9.94 8.64 -7.89
CA ASP A 227 -8.50 8.41 -8.13
C ASP A 227 -7.68 9.73 -8.21
N ASN A 228 -8.21 10.75 -8.91
CA ASN A 228 -7.60 12.08 -8.95
C ASN A 228 -7.49 12.74 -7.56
N THR A 229 -8.50 12.57 -6.71
CA THR A 229 -8.46 13.05 -5.32
C THR A 229 -7.38 12.32 -4.53
N ILE A 230 -7.33 10.98 -4.63
CA ILE A 230 -6.34 10.16 -3.93
C ILE A 230 -4.90 10.55 -4.32
N ARG A 231 -4.62 10.69 -5.63
CA ARG A 231 -3.30 11.12 -6.11
C ARG A 231 -2.91 12.51 -5.58
N SER A 232 -3.85 13.46 -5.62
CA SER A 232 -3.64 14.81 -5.08
C SER A 232 -3.38 14.78 -3.57
N TRP A 233 -4.12 13.97 -2.83
CA TRP A 233 -3.96 13.78 -1.38
C TRP A 233 -2.61 13.18 -1.05
N ARG A 234 -2.22 12.09 -1.71
CA ARG A 234 -0.92 11.45 -1.48
C ARG A 234 0.22 12.43 -1.72
N SER A 235 0.23 13.13 -2.86
CA SER A 235 1.25 14.14 -3.18
C SER A 235 1.31 15.26 -2.12
N THR A 236 0.14 15.75 -1.68
CA THR A 236 0.03 16.77 -0.65
C THR A 236 0.59 16.29 0.68
N TRP A 237 0.19 15.09 1.14
CA TRP A 237 0.64 14.51 2.39
C TRP A 237 2.13 14.18 2.39
N CYS A 238 2.68 13.62 1.31
CA CYS A 238 4.13 13.42 1.21
C CYS A 238 4.90 14.74 1.30
N THR A 239 4.38 15.84 0.74
CA THR A 239 4.98 17.17 0.90
C THR A 239 4.92 17.63 2.37
N MET A 240 3.76 17.49 3.01
CA MET A 240 3.56 17.89 4.41
C MET A 240 4.44 17.08 5.37
N MET A 241 4.59 15.78 5.13
CA MET A 241 5.47 14.90 5.91
C MET A 241 6.91 15.40 5.89
N LYS A 242 7.45 15.77 4.71
CA LYS A 242 8.78 16.38 4.59
C LYS A 242 8.88 17.71 5.34
N GLN A 243 7.86 18.57 5.24
CA GLN A 243 7.81 19.84 5.98
C GLN A 243 7.77 19.66 7.50
N TRP A 244 7.31 18.51 7.98
CA TRP A 244 7.29 18.14 9.39
C TRP A 244 8.44 17.21 9.80
N ASN A 245 9.52 17.15 9.02
CA ASN A 245 10.71 16.34 9.26
C ASN A 245 10.41 14.84 9.40
N CYS A 246 9.39 14.37 8.67
CA CYS A 246 8.98 12.97 8.59
C CYS A 246 9.33 12.39 7.20
N ASP A 247 10.57 12.58 6.76
CA ASP A 247 11.04 12.28 5.41
C ASP A 247 10.99 10.80 5.07
N ALA A 248 11.32 9.92 6.02
CA ALA A 248 11.27 8.48 5.82
C ALA A 248 9.84 8.00 5.53
N LEU A 249 8.87 8.55 6.28
CA LEU A 249 7.45 8.29 6.06
C LEU A 249 6.96 8.85 4.72
N ALA A 250 7.44 10.03 4.32
CA ALA A 250 7.11 10.62 3.03
C ALA A 250 7.59 9.74 1.85
N ILE A 251 8.81 9.22 1.95
CA ILE A 251 9.40 8.31 0.95
C ILE A 251 8.60 7.01 0.89
N TRP A 252 8.27 6.43 2.06
CA TRP A 252 7.44 5.23 2.16
C TRP A 252 6.07 5.41 1.48
N CYS A 253 5.37 6.49 1.80
CA CYS A 253 4.03 6.76 1.26
C CYS A 253 4.02 7.13 -0.23
N GLN A 254 5.19 7.49 -0.79
CA GLN A 254 5.34 7.85 -2.20
C GLN A 254 5.63 6.64 -3.10
N SER A 255 6.20 5.56 -2.53
CA SER A 255 6.61 4.37 -3.28
C SER A 255 5.52 3.30 -3.41
N HIS A 256 4.55 3.29 -2.48
CA HIS A 256 3.31 2.52 -2.54
C HIS A 256 2.24 3.31 -3.31
#